data_AF-A0A793MNP5-F1
#
_entry.id   AF-A0A793MNP5-F1
#
_cell.length_a   1.000
_cell.length_b   1.000
_cell.length_c   1.000
_cell.angle_alpha   90.00
_cell.angle_beta   90.00
_cell.angle_gamma   90.00
#
_symmetry.space_group_name_H-M   'P 1'
#
loop_
_entity.id
_entity.type
_entity.pdbx_description
1 polymer ?
#
loop_
_entity_poly.entity_id
_entity_poly.type
_entity_poly.pdbx_seq_one_letter_code
_entity_poly.pdbx_strand_id
1 'polypeptide(L)'
;MSALLSPLSLQAADVRRSGDEAFIIQQQRQEALEQQLTPSAPDVRLSAPGSFAHKINFPVETPCFQIKQTELKGADALPHWLPLQKIANGAVGHCLGAKGINLLMSTLQNRLVDHGYVTTRVLAPSQDLKSGILRLVIIPGVVRHVRLTPDSDDYIQLYSSFPAHEGSLLDLRDIEQGLDLGNSRIQGQHTELNATSGNLSTQNAQLSADTLSARTAGQFSSNGGTINADTLQISAQSLSNRKGSLIQTGTGDFSLSLPGSVDNREGLLAANGAVRLDALSLDNRKGKVQAEQSPSLQKS
;
A
#
# COMPACT_ATOMS: atom_id res chain seq x y z
N MET A 1 -3.41 -91.56 24.27
CA MET A 1 -3.39 -90.14 24.69
C MET A 1 -1.97 -89.63 24.51
N SER A 2 -1.70 -88.92 23.41
CA SER A 2 -0.42 -88.20 23.20
C SER A 2 -0.73 -86.94 22.41
N ALA A 3 -0.62 -85.80 23.06
CA ALA A 3 -0.67 -84.48 22.45
C ALA A 3 0.77 -84.01 22.21
N LEU A 4 1.11 -83.63 20.97
CA LEU A 4 2.40 -83.03 20.64
C LEU A 4 2.21 -81.73 19.86
N LEU A 5 2.63 -80.67 20.54
CA LEU A 5 3.19 -79.37 20.17
C LEU A 5 3.09 -78.85 18.72
N SER A 6 2.57 -77.63 18.61
CA SER A 6 2.88 -76.65 17.56
C SER A 6 4.31 -76.07 17.74
N PRO A 7 4.82 -75.38 16.71
CA PRO A 7 5.35 -74.05 16.96
C PRO A 7 4.74 -72.99 16.03
N LEU A 8 4.27 -71.89 16.64
CA LEU A 8 3.93 -70.64 15.96
C LEU A 8 5.20 -70.00 15.40
N SER A 9 5.17 -69.62 14.13
CA SER A 9 6.17 -68.74 13.52
C SER A 9 5.89 -67.30 13.94
N LEU A 10 6.84 -66.65 14.63
CA LEU A 10 6.83 -65.21 14.88
C LEU A 10 6.98 -64.46 13.55
N GLN A 11 6.01 -63.61 13.20
CA GLN A 11 6.17 -62.58 12.17
C GLN A 11 6.88 -61.36 12.77
N ALA A 12 8.12 -61.12 12.36
CA ALA A 12 8.87 -59.90 12.63
C ALA A 12 8.84 -59.02 11.37
N ALA A 13 7.76 -58.24 11.17
CA ALA A 13 7.65 -57.35 10.01
C ALA A 13 6.79 -56.10 10.26
N ASP A 14 6.80 -55.52 11.47
CA ASP A 14 5.89 -54.40 11.80
C ASP A 14 6.50 -53.24 12.61
N VAL A 15 7.82 -53.04 12.51
CA VAL A 15 8.51 -51.94 13.23
C VAL A 15 9.00 -50.82 12.29
N ARG A 16 9.23 -51.10 10.99
CA ARG A 16 9.76 -50.09 10.06
C ARG A 16 8.70 -49.12 9.52
N ARG A 17 7.44 -49.52 9.39
CA ARG A 17 6.36 -48.65 8.85
C ARG A 17 5.95 -47.52 9.80
N SER A 18 5.92 -47.75 11.12
CA SER A 18 5.52 -46.72 12.09
C SER A 18 6.54 -45.59 12.28
N GLY A 19 7.82 -45.84 12.01
CA GLY A 19 8.87 -44.81 12.11
C GLY A 19 8.72 -43.74 11.03
N ASP A 20 8.45 -44.17 9.79
CA ASP A 20 8.28 -43.28 8.64
C ASP A 20 6.98 -42.46 8.74
N GLU A 21 5.88 -43.07 9.19
CA GLU A 21 4.61 -42.35 9.43
C GLU A 21 4.73 -41.31 10.55
N ALA A 22 5.39 -41.64 11.66
CA ALA A 22 5.63 -40.70 12.76
C ALA A 22 6.50 -39.51 12.31
N PHE A 23 7.50 -39.77 11.46
CA PHE A 23 8.34 -38.74 10.88
C PHE A 23 7.55 -37.81 9.95
N ILE A 24 6.70 -38.35 9.08
CA ILE A 24 5.83 -37.56 8.19
C ILE A 24 4.87 -36.67 9.00
N ILE A 25 4.23 -37.22 10.05
CA ILE A 25 3.33 -36.46 10.92
C ILE A 25 4.09 -35.33 11.64
N GLN A 26 5.31 -35.60 12.12
CA GLN A 26 6.13 -34.59 12.78
C GLN A 26 6.54 -33.46 11.82
N GLN A 27 6.91 -33.81 10.57
CA GLN A 27 7.25 -32.85 9.53
C GLN A 27 6.06 -31.97 9.15
N GLN A 28 4.89 -32.55 8.90
CA GLN A 28 3.66 -31.80 8.59
C GLN A 28 3.26 -30.84 9.71
N ARG A 29 3.43 -31.25 10.97
CA ARG A 29 3.12 -30.39 12.13
C ARG A 29 4.06 -29.20 12.22
N GLN A 30 5.31 -29.38 11.82
CA GLN A 30 6.32 -28.32 11.80
C GLN A 30 6.06 -27.32 10.67
N GLU A 31 5.70 -27.79 9.48
CA GLU A 31 5.29 -26.93 8.35
C GLU A 31 4.03 -26.11 8.69
N ALA A 32 3.06 -26.71 9.39
CA ALA A 32 1.86 -25.99 9.83
C ALA A 32 2.16 -24.87 10.85
N LEU A 33 3.13 -25.09 11.75
CA LEU A 33 3.61 -24.06 12.67
C LEU A 33 4.34 -22.93 11.92
N GLU A 34 5.15 -23.26 10.92
CA GLU A 34 5.79 -22.26 10.06
C GLU A 34 4.77 -21.45 9.25
N GLN A 35 3.71 -22.08 8.76
CA GLN A 35 2.60 -21.39 8.08
C GLN A 35 1.83 -20.44 9.00
N GLN A 36 1.75 -20.72 10.31
CA GLN A 36 1.15 -19.80 11.29
C GLN A 36 2.08 -18.64 11.67
N LEU A 37 3.40 -18.83 11.54
CA LEU A 37 4.43 -17.83 11.84
C LEU A 37 4.84 -17.01 10.61
N THR A 38 4.44 -17.44 9.42
CA THR A 38 4.54 -16.66 8.19
C THR A 38 3.29 -15.77 8.10
N PRO A 39 3.45 -14.44 8.11
CA PRO A 39 2.31 -13.56 7.88
C PRO A 39 1.72 -13.87 6.51
N SER A 40 0.40 -14.10 6.46
CA SER A 40 -0.32 -14.09 5.19
C SER A 40 0.02 -12.80 4.45
N ALA A 41 0.31 -12.88 3.15
CA ALA A 41 0.45 -11.68 2.34
C ALA A 41 -0.86 -10.89 2.52
N PRO A 42 -0.84 -9.66 3.04
CA PRO A 42 -2.05 -8.87 3.08
C PRO A 42 -2.56 -8.75 1.64
N ASP A 43 -3.84 -9.05 1.42
CA ASP A 43 -4.52 -8.56 0.22
C ASP A 43 -4.30 -7.05 0.21
N VAL A 44 -3.62 -6.54 -0.81
CA VAL A 44 -3.24 -5.13 -0.90
C VAL A 44 -4.50 -4.32 -1.19
N ARG A 45 -5.33 -4.12 -0.16
CA ARG A 45 -6.22 -2.98 -0.07
C ARG A 45 -5.47 -1.92 0.71
N LEU A 46 -5.03 -0.92 -0.02
CA LEU A 46 -4.34 0.28 0.46
C LEU A 46 -5.13 0.87 1.64
N SER A 47 -4.72 0.51 2.84
CA SER A 47 -5.14 1.21 4.04
C SER A 47 -4.37 2.51 4.08
N ALA A 48 -5.05 3.60 4.48
CA ALA A 48 -4.49 4.94 4.53
C ALA A 48 -3.14 4.96 5.28
N PRO A 49 -2.17 5.81 4.88
CA PRO A 49 -0.87 5.91 5.52
C PRO A 49 -1.04 6.32 7.00
N GLY A 50 -0.92 5.32 7.88
CA GLY A 50 -0.99 5.49 9.32
C GLY A 50 0.30 6.13 9.85
N SER A 51 0.17 7.36 10.31
CA SER A 51 1.03 8.08 11.27
C SER A 51 2.36 7.43 11.68
N PHE A 52 3.44 8.11 11.30
CA PHE A 52 4.83 7.88 11.70
C PHE A 52 4.98 7.78 13.23
N ALA A 53 5.44 6.62 13.71
CA ALA A 53 5.77 6.28 15.10
C ALA A 53 4.57 6.13 16.05
N HIS A 54 3.76 5.08 15.86
CA HIS A 54 2.99 4.53 16.97
C HIS A 54 3.90 3.71 17.90
N LYS A 55 3.85 3.99 19.21
CA LYS A 55 4.31 3.05 20.24
C LYS A 55 3.57 1.73 20.02
N ILE A 56 4.30 0.62 19.88
CA ILE A 56 3.69 -0.70 19.74
C ILE A 56 3.12 -1.08 21.11
N ASN A 57 1.80 -1.16 21.22
CA ASN A 57 1.13 -1.64 22.42
C ASN A 57 1.09 -3.17 22.36
N PHE A 58 2.04 -3.83 23.02
CA PHE A 58 2.11 -5.29 23.05
C PHE A 58 0.96 -5.88 23.89
N PRO A 59 0.35 -6.98 23.43
CA PRO A 59 -0.67 -7.68 24.20
C PRO A 59 -0.05 -8.37 25.43
N VAL A 60 -0.87 -8.55 26.47
CA VAL A 60 -0.50 -9.41 27.61
C VAL A 60 -0.76 -10.86 27.20
N GLU A 61 0.26 -11.70 27.25
CA GLU A 61 0.17 -13.09 26.82
C GLU A 61 0.97 -14.04 27.73
N THR A 62 0.51 -15.30 27.79
CA THR A 62 1.17 -16.38 28.52
C THR A 62 1.09 -17.65 27.66
N PRO A 63 2.20 -18.35 27.37
CA PRO A 63 3.57 -18.07 27.80
C PRO A 63 4.20 -16.86 27.06
N CYS A 64 5.07 -16.13 27.75
CA CYS A 64 5.85 -15.03 27.18
C CYS A 64 7.30 -15.05 27.69
N PHE A 65 8.20 -14.40 26.94
CA PHE A 65 9.62 -14.31 27.24
C PHE A 65 10.04 -12.84 27.35
N GLN A 66 10.85 -12.53 28.36
CA GLN A 66 11.39 -11.19 28.55
C GLN A 66 12.46 -10.89 27.51
N ILE A 67 12.19 -9.92 26.63
CA ILE A 67 13.12 -9.54 25.56
C ILE A 67 14.10 -8.49 26.09
N LYS A 68 15.40 -8.83 26.09
CA LYS A 68 16.50 -7.96 26.51
C LYS A 68 17.18 -7.28 25.34
N GLN A 69 17.20 -7.94 24.18
CA GLN A 69 17.87 -7.46 22.98
C GLN A 69 17.11 -7.92 21.75
N THR A 70 17.13 -7.10 20.71
CA THR A 70 16.68 -7.48 19.38
C THR A 70 17.81 -7.39 18.36
N GLU A 71 17.84 -8.34 17.44
CA GLU A 71 18.82 -8.40 16.36
C GLU A 71 18.07 -8.52 15.04
N LEU A 72 18.37 -7.63 14.10
CA LEU A 72 17.77 -7.63 12.77
C LEU A 72 18.84 -7.95 11.73
N LYS A 73 18.77 -9.14 11.14
CA LYS A 73 19.69 -9.57 10.07
C LYS A 73 19.10 -9.25 8.69
N GLY A 74 19.94 -8.89 7.72
CA GLY A 74 19.50 -8.57 6.34
C GLY A 74 18.96 -7.16 6.15
N ALA A 75 18.98 -6.32 7.20
CA ALA A 75 18.58 -4.91 7.12
C ALA A 75 19.61 -4.05 6.36
N ASP A 76 20.84 -4.53 6.26
CA ASP A 76 21.96 -3.96 5.50
C ASP A 76 21.72 -3.89 4.00
N ALA A 77 20.83 -4.72 3.46
CA ALA A 77 20.38 -4.61 2.08
C ALA A 77 19.51 -3.36 1.84
N LEU A 78 18.91 -2.78 2.88
CA LEU A 78 17.97 -1.66 2.80
C LEU A 78 18.64 -0.32 3.13
N PRO A 79 18.06 0.82 2.71
CA PRO A 79 18.64 2.11 3.03
C PRO A 79 18.68 2.41 4.53
N HIS A 80 19.83 2.89 4.99
CA HIS A 80 20.10 3.24 6.40
C HIS A 80 19.14 4.26 7.00
N TRP A 81 18.46 5.08 6.17
CA TRP A 81 17.47 6.04 6.65
C TRP A 81 16.19 5.38 7.19
N LEU A 82 15.93 4.11 6.85
CA LEU A 82 14.78 3.36 7.34
C LEU A 82 15.07 2.80 8.73
N PRO A 83 14.40 3.27 9.80
CA PRO A 83 14.82 3.01 11.18
C PRO A 83 14.29 1.66 11.70
N LEU A 84 14.51 0.56 10.95
CA LEU A 84 13.94 -0.76 11.28
C LEU A 84 14.47 -1.31 12.60
N GLN A 85 15.78 -1.18 12.86
CA GLN A 85 16.35 -1.59 14.14
C GLN A 85 15.74 -0.81 15.31
N LYS A 86 15.46 0.49 15.13
CA LYS A 86 14.83 1.31 16.18
C LYS A 86 13.41 0.84 16.50
N ILE A 87 12.67 0.40 15.48
CA ILE A 87 11.32 -0.16 15.66
C ILE A 87 11.41 -1.53 16.36
N ALA A 88 12.33 -2.39 15.92
CA ALA A 88 12.60 -3.68 16.55
C ALA A 88 12.98 -3.52 18.04
N ASN A 89 13.79 -2.51 18.37
CA ASN A 89 14.16 -2.18 19.74
C ASN A 89 12.96 -1.78 20.63
N GLY A 90 11.81 -1.45 20.04
CA GLY A 90 10.57 -1.21 20.80
C GLY A 90 10.10 -2.43 21.59
N ALA A 91 10.53 -3.63 21.23
CA ALA A 91 10.24 -4.87 21.97
C ALA A 91 11.10 -5.06 23.23
N VAL A 92 12.21 -4.33 23.37
CA VAL A 92 13.13 -4.48 24.50
C VAL A 92 12.43 -4.04 25.78
N GLY A 93 12.54 -4.86 26.83
CA GLY A 93 11.90 -4.65 28.13
C GLY A 93 10.45 -5.15 28.22
N HIS A 94 9.90 -5.75 27.15
CA HIS A 94 8.57 -6.33 27.14
C HIS A 94 8.61 -7.86 27.24
N CYS A 95 7.56 -8.45 27.83
CA CYS A 95 7.33 -9.89 27.78
C CYS A 95 6.55 -10.23 26.51
N LEU A 96 7.18 -10.89 25.54
CA LEU A 96 6.56 -11.22 24.26
C LEU A 96 6.43 -12.74 24.09
N GLY A 97 5.28 -13.16 23.61
CA GLY A 97 4.98 -14.47 23.06
C GLY A 97 4.68 -14.36 21.57
N ALA A 98 4.00 -15.37 21.01
CA ALA A 98 3.76 -15.45 19.57
C ALA A 98 2.94 -14.26 19.04
N LYS A 99 1.97 -13.74 19.81
CA LYS A 99 1.11 -12.64 19.35
C LYS A 99 1.89 -11.32 19.31
N GLY A 100 2.68 -11.03 20.34
CA GLY A 100 3.53 -9.85 20.40
C GLY A 100 4.62 -9.84 19.35
N ILE A 101 5.25 -11.00 19.09
CA ILE A 101 6.25 -11.15 18.03
C ILE A 101 5.61 -10.94 16.65
N ASN A 102 4.45 -11.55 16.38
CA ASN A 102 3.72 -11.34 15.14
C ASN A 102 3.33 -9.87 14.96
N LEU A 103 2.87 -9.18 16.01
CA LEU A 103 2.57 -7.74 15.96
C LEU A 103 3.82 -6.91 15.61
N LEU A 104 4.98 -7.22 16.21
CA LEU A 104 6.24 -6.56 15.91
C LEU A 104 6.65 -6.78 14.45
N MET A 105 6.58 -8.03 13.98
CA MET A 105 6.88 -8.39 12.59
C MET A 105 5.95 -7.66 11.62
N SER A 106 4.64 -7.66 11.87
CA SER A 106 3.67 -6.92 11.06
C SER A 106 3.94 -5.42 11.07
N THR A 107 4.38 -4.85 12.19
CA THR A 107 4.74 -3.43 12.28
C THR A 107 5.97 -3.10 11.42
N LEU A 108 7.01 -3.94 11.49
CA LEU A 108 8.20 -3.80 10.65
C LEU A 108 7.88 -4.02 9.16
N GLN A 109 7.03 -5.00 8.87
CA GLN A 109 6.54 -5.31 7.52
C GLN A 109 5.75 -4.13 6.93
N ASN A 110 4.83 -3.55 7.69
CA ASN A 110 4.07 -2.38 7.27
C ASN A 110 5.01 -1.19 7.04
N ARG A 111 6.01 -0.99 7.90
CA ARG A 111 7.01 0.07 7.69
C ARG A 111 7.79 -0.12 6.38
N LEU A 112 8.10 -1.34 5.98
CA LEU A 112 8.74 -1.63 4.70
C LEU A 112 7.80 -1.31 3.53
N VAL A 113 6.54 -1.73 3.63
CA VAL A 113 5.49 -1.47 2.63
C VAL A 113 5.23 0.02 2.46
N ASP A 114 5.12 0.79 3.55
CA ASP A 114 4.94 2.25 3.54
C ASP A 114 6.06 2.98 2.78
N HIS A 115 7.24 2.35 2.71
CA HIS A 115 8.42 2.87 2.03
C HIS A 115 8.71 2.15 0.70
N GLY A 116 7.71 1.42 0.18
CA GLY A 116 7.72 0.80 -1.16
C GLY A 116 8.35 -0.59 -1.24
N TYR A 117 8.93 -1.13 -0.17
CA TYR A 117 9.57 -2.45 -0.17
C TYR A 117 8.57 -3.61 0.00
N VAL A 118 7.53 -3.68 -0.83
CA VAL A 118 6.39 -4.59 -0.55
C VAL A 118 6.74 -6.08 -0.68
N THR A 119 7.73 -6.42 -1.50
CA THR A 119 8.17 -7.81 -1.68
C THR A 119 9.22 -8.23 -0.66
N THR A 120 9.72 -7.29 0.15
CA THR A 120 10.61 -7.58 1.27
C THR A 120 9.80 -8.18 2.41
N ARG A 121 10.31 -9.24 3.05
CA ARG A 121 9.62 -9.96 4.13
C ARG A 121 10.40 -9.88 5.43
N VAL A 122 9.68 -9.70 6.55
CA VAL A 122 10.23 -9.81 7.91
C VAL A 122 9.79 -11.15 8.50
N LEU A 123 10.76 -11.96 8.95
CA LEU A 123 10.52 -13.29 9.51
C LEU A 123 11.17 -13.42 10.89
N ALA A 124 10.57 -14.25 11.75
CA ALA A 124 11.19 -14.73 12.98
C ALA A 124 11.55 -16.21 12.81
N PRO A 125 12.84 -16.56 12.63
CA PRO A 125 13.24 -17.97 12.56
C PRO A 125 13.02 -18.67 13.90
N SER A 126 12.96 -20.01 13.87
CA SER A 126 12.95 -20.81 15.09
C SER A 126 14.16 -20.47 15.96
N GLN A 127 13.89 -20.11 17.21
CA GLN A 127 14.89 -19.58 18.13
C GLN A 127 14.48 -19.83 19.58
N ASP A 128 15.47 -19.96 20.47
CA ASP A 128 15.23 -20.01 21.91
C ASP A 128 15.26 -18.60 22.53
N LEU A 129 14.09 -18.14 22.94
CA LEU A 129 13.87 -16.83 23.54
C LEU A 129 14.20 -16.77 25.03
N LYS A 130 14.57 -17.90 25.68
CA LYS A 130 15.02 -17.89 27.10
C LYS A 130 16.28 -17.06 27.31
N SER A 131 17.12 -16.96 26.28
CA SER A 131 18.28 -16.07 26.26
C SER A 131 17.91 -14.58 26.40
N GLY A 132 16.67 -14.23 26.05
CA GLY A 132 16.18 -12.85 25.98
C GLY A 132 16.58 -12.14 24.68
N ILE A 133 17.15 -12.83 23.69
CA ILE A 133 17.52 -12.26 22.40
C ILE A 133 16.47 -12.65 21.35
N LEU A 134 15.78 -11.66 20.78
CA LEU A 134 14.86 -11.85 19.66
C LEU A 134 15.57 -11.53 18.35
N ARG A 135 15.81 -12.56 17.55
CA ARG A 135 16.36 -12.48 16.19
C ARG A 135 15.25 -12.40 15.16
N LEU A 136 15.31 -11.37 14.33
CA LEU A 136 14.45 -11.19 13.16
C LEU A 136 15.33 -11.17 11.91
N VAL A 137 14.81 -11.70 10.82
CA VAL A 137 15.50 -11.76 9.53
C VAL A 137 14.66 -11.02 8.49
N ILE A 138 15.30 -10.11 7.77
CA ILE A 138 14.74 -9.44 6.60
C ILE A 138 15.21 -10.18 5.36
N ILE A 139 14.26 -10.61 4.54
CA ILE A 139 14.50 -11.17 3.22
C ILE A 139 14.14 -10.09 2.20
N PRO A 140 15.11 -9.39 1.60
CA PRO A 140 14.84 -8.37 0.59
C PRO A 140 14.24 -9.01 -0.67
N GLY A 141 13.19 -8.38 -1.20
CA GLY A 141 12.65 -8.71 -2.51
C GLY A 141 13.43 -7.99 -3.60
N VAL A 142 13.99 -8.73 -4.55
CA VAL A 142 14.78 -8.17 -5.67
C VAL A 142 14.12 -8.48 -7.01
N VAL A 143 14.32 -7.61 -8.00
CA VAL A 143 13.86 -7.84 -9.37
C VAL A 143 14.77 -8.85 -10.05
N ARG A 144 14.20 -9.97 -10.54
CA ARG A 144 14.99 -11.03 -11.21
C ARG A 144 15.20 -10.76 -12.70
N HIS A 145 14.15 -10.48 -13.47
CA HIS A 145 14.28 -10.09 -14.88
C HIS A 145 13.19 -9.10 -15.24
N VAL A 146 13.52 -8.14 -16.10
CA VAL A 146 12.56 -7.28 -16.79
C VAL A 146 12.54 -7.70 -18.26
N ARG A 147 11.37 -8.05 -18.79
CA ARG A 147 11.21 -8.51 -20.17
C ARG A 147 10.07 -7.76 -20.83
N LEU A 148 10.26 -7.39 -22.09
CA LEU A 148 9.17 -6.95 -22.96
C LEU A 148 8.35 -8.16 -23.39
N THR A 149 7.03 -7.97 -23.54
CA THR A 149 6.15 -8.99 -24.14
C THR A 149 6.33 -8.99 -25.66
N PRO A 150 5.99 -10.09 -26.35
CA PRO A 150 6.13 -10.19 -27.80
C PRO A 150 5.36 -9.12 -28.59
N ASP A 151 4.30 -8.55 -28.00
CA ASP A 151 3.47 -7.49 -28.61
C ASP A 151 4.00 -6.07 -28.35
N SER A 152 5.18 -5.93 -27.73
CA SER A 152 5.77 -4.62 -27.42
C SER A 152 6.46 -4.02 -28.64
N ASP A 153 6.29 -2.71 -28.87
CA ASP A 153 6.97 -2.00 -29.96
C ASP A 153 8.51 -2.06 -29.82
N ASP A 154 9.20 -2.30 -30.96
CA ASP A 154 10.67 -2.50 -31.04
C ASP A 154 11.51 -1.29 -30.57
N TYR A 155 10.88 -0.13 -30.34
CA TYR A 155 11.57 1.11 -29.96
C TYR A 155 11.61 1.40 -28.45
N ILE A 156 11.01 0.55 -27.61
CA ILE A 156 11.01 0.76 -26.15
C ILE A 156 12.34 0.32 -25.54
N GLN A 157 13.17 1.29 -25.13
CA GLN A 157 14.37 1.03 -24.35
C GLN A 157 14.01 0.83 -22.87
N LEU A 158 14.00 -0.43 -22.41
CA LEU A 158 13.70 -0.79 -21.02
C LEU A 158 14.56 -0.05 -19.99
N TYR A 159 15.82 0.24 -20.34
CA TYR A 159 16.79 0.84 -19.42
C TYR A 159 16.48 2.30 -19.05
N SER A 160 15.85 3.06 -19.96
CA SER A 160 15.55 4.48 -19.73
C SER A 160 14.12 4.73 -19.25
N SER A 161 13.19 3.80 -19.49
CA SER A 161 11.76 3.94 -19.14
C SER A 161 11.36 3.26 -17.83
N PHE A 162 12.19 2.35 -17.29
CA PHE A 162 11.93 1.66 -16.02
C PHE A 162 13.12 1.81 -15.05
N PRO A 163 12.93 2.46 -13.88
CA PRO A 163 14.00 2.63 -12.87
C PRO A 163 14.42 1.30 -12.21
N ALA A 164 13.56 0.29 -12.27
CA ALA A 164 13.81 -1.03 -11.71
C ALA A 164 14.73 -1.85 -12.64
N HIS A 165 15.84 -2.35 -12.09
CA HIS A 165 16.85 -3.10 -12.84
C HIS A 165 17.00 -4.52 -12.28
N GLU A 166 17.51 -5.44 -13.10
CA GLU A 166 17.84 -6.78 -12.63
C GLU A 166 18.83 -6.70 -11.44
N GLY A 167 18.46 -7.32 -10.32
CA GLY A 167 19.20 -7.30 -9.07
C GLY A 167 18.91 -6.11 -8.15
N SER A 168 18.15 -5.09 -8.57
CA SER A 168 17.76 -4.00 -7.68
C SER A 168 16.73 -4.47 -6.65
N LEU A 169 16.79 -3.87 -5.45
CA LEU A 169 15.67 -3.94 -4.51
C LEU A 169 14.41 -3.48 -5.24
N LEU A 170 13.34 -4.27 -5.14
CA LEU A 170 12.06 -3.87 -5.70
C LEU A 170 11.41 -2.86 -4.74
N ASP A 171 11.45 -1.59 -5.14
CA ASP A 171 10.72 -0.47 -4.53
C ASP A 171 9.50 -0.18 -5.40
N LEU A 172 8.29 -0.50 -4.92
CA LEU A 172 7.06 -0.26 -5.66
C LEU A 172 6.70 1.21 -5.81
N ARG A 173 7.45 2.16 -5.25
CA ARG A 173 7.33 3.56 -5.69
C ARG A 173 7.70 3.75 -7.16
N ASP A 174 8.32 2.75 -7.79
CA ASP A 174 8.54 2.67 -9.24
C ASP A 174 7.32 2.14 -10.02
N ILE A 175 6.26 1.67 -9.35
CA ILE A 175 4.99 1.16 -9.94
C ILE A 175 3.75 1.77 -9.23
N GLU A 176 3.89 2.87 -8.49
CA GLU A 176 2.75 3.65 -8.00
C GLU A 176 2.25 4.53 -9.14
N GLN A 177 1.17 4.11 -9.80
CA GLN A 177 0.59 4.79 -10.97
C GLN A 177 -0.18 6.06 -10.56
N GLY A 178 0.52 7.04 -9.99
CA GLY A 178 0.08 8.43 -10.05
C GLY A 178 0.04 8.87 -11.52
N LEU A 179 -0.98 9.63 -11.89
CA LEU A 179 -1.13 10.14 -13.25
C LEU A 179 -0.69 11.60 -13.26
N ASP A 180 0.44 11.91 -13.90
CA ASP A 180 0.93 13.28 -14.06
C ASP A 180 0.77 13.73 -15.52
N LEU A 181 -0.10 14.72 -15.70
CA LEU A 181 -0.43 15.39 -16.95
C LEU A 181 -0.06 16.87 -16.87
N GLY A 182 0.91 17.22 -16.02
CA GLY A 182 1.39 18.59 -15.89
C GLY A 182 1.82 19.20 -17.23
N ASN A 183 1.53 20.48 -17.41
CA ASN A 183 1.83 21.27 -18.62
C ASN A 183 1.16 20.73 -19.91
N SER A 184 0.23 19.78 -19.79
CA SER A 184 -0.44 19.19 -20.95
C SER A 184 -1.57 20.07 -21.45
N ARG A 185 -1.89 19.93 -22.74
CA ARG A 185 -3.11 20.50 -23.34
C ARG A 185 -4.01 19.34 -23.77
N ILE A 186 -5.19 19.24 -23.18
CA ILE A 186 -6.12 18.12 -23.41
C ILE A 186 -7.47 18.71 -23.78
N GLN A 187 -8.04 18.22 -24.88
CA GLN A 187 -9.37 18.58 -25.33
C GLN A 187 -10.10 17.32 -25.78
N GLY A 188 -11.35 17.14 -25.33
CA GLY A 188 -12.15 15.98 -25.73
C GLY A 188 -13.58 16.07 -25.23
N GLN A 189 -14.52 15.38 -25.86
CA GLN A 189 -15.92 15.39 -25.41
C GLN A 189 -16.06 14.69 -24.05
N HIS A 190 -15.47 13.50 -23.90
CA HIS A 190 -15.44 12.76 -22.65
C HIS A 190 -13.99 12.46 -22.27
N THR A 191 -13.53 13.05 -21.17
CA THR A 191 -12.17 12.85 -20.67
C THR A 191 -12.25 12.13 -19.33
N GLU A 192 -11.65 10.95 -19.23
CA GLU A 192 -11.51 10.20 -17.99
C GLU A 192 -10.03 10.16 -17.58
N LEU A 193 -9.75 10.68 -16.38
CA LEU A 193 -8.44 10.63 -15.75
C LEU A 193 -8.56 9.74 -14.52
N ASN A 194 -7.93 8.57 -14.55
CA ASN A 194 -8.02 7.59 -13.48
C ASN A 194 -6.63 7.21 -12.98
N ALA A 195 -6.31 7.64 -11.75
CA ALA A 195 -5.14 7.21 -11.00
C ALA A 195 -5.57 6.16 -9.97
N THR A 196 -5.42 4.89 -10.31
CA THR A 196 -5.90 3.75 -9.51
C THR A 196 -5.28 3.71 -8.10
N SER A 197 -4.02 4.13 -7.98
CA SER A 197 -3.32 4.43 -6.71
C SER A 197 -2.54 5.74 -6.85
N GLY A 198 -2.15 6.36 -5.74
CA GLY A 198 -1.34 7.59 -5.77
C GLY A 198 -2.12 8.87 -6.08
N ASN A 199 -1.43 9.91 -6.57
CA ASN A 199 -1.97 11.24 -6.82
C ASN A 199 -2.29 11.46 -8.32
N LEU A 200 -3.23 12.36 -8.61
CA LEU A 200 -3.49 12.88 -9.95
C LEU A 200 -2.95 14.32 -10.04
N SER A 201 -2.12 14.62 -11.03
CA SER A 201 -1.54 15.95 -11.25
C SER A 201 -1.88 16.46 -12.64
N THR A 202 -2.46 17.65 -12.72
CA THR A 202 -2.72 18.41 -13.95
C THR A 202 -2.14 19.83 -13.82
N GLN A 203 -0.99 19.94 -13.13
CA GLN A 203 -0.37 21.23 -12.83
C GLN A 203 -0.03 22.01 -14.10
N ASN A 204 -0.40 23.29 -14.18
CA ASN A 204 -0.24 24.14 -15.36
C ASN A 204 -0.89 23.59 -16.65
N ALA A 205 -1.72 22.55 -16.55
CA ALA A 205 -2.37 21.96 -17.70
C ALA A 205 -3.58 22.79 -18.15
N GLN A 206 -3.91 22.68 -19.44
CA GLN A 206 -5.10 23.30 -20.04
C GLN A 206 -6.03 22.18 -20.50
N LEU A 207 -7.09 21.94 -19.74
CA LEU A 207 -8.07 20.88 -19.98
C LEU A 207 -9.42 21.50 -20.37
N SER A 208 -10.00 21.03 -21.47
CA SER A 208 -11.34 21.42 -21.90
C SER A 208 -12.13 20.18 -22.32
N ALA A 209 -13.28 19.93 -21.69
CA ALA A 209 -14.13 18.81 -22.08
C ALA A 209 -15.63 19.09 -21.97
N ASP A 210 -16.49 18.26 -22.56
CA ASP A 210 -17.92 18.32 -22.20
C ASP A 210 -18.08 17.66 -20.83
N THR A 211 -17.56 16.45 -20.66
CA THR A 211 -17.49 15.78 -19.36
C THR A 211 -16.06 15.45 -19.00
N LEU A 212 -15.62 15.86 -17.81
CA LEU A 212 -14.36 15.44 -17.22
C LEU A 212 -14.64 14.66 -15.94
N SER A 213 -14.15 13.41 -15.89
CA SER A 213 -14.12 12.60 -14.68
C SER A 213 -12.67 12.41 -14.22
N ALA A 214 -12.35 12.91 -13.04
CA ALA A 214 -11.04 12.78 -12.41
C ALA A 214 -11.16 11.92 -11.14
N ARG A 215 -10.51 10.76 -11.14
CA ARG A 215 -10.55 9.78 -10.04
C ARG A 215 -9.15 9.47 -9.56
N THR A 216 -8.96 9.55 -8.24
CA THR A 216 -7.70 9.20 -7.58
C THR A 216 -7.93 8.78 -6.13
N ALA A 217 -7.16 7.83 -5.62
CA ALA A 217 -7.17 7.48 -4.20
C ALA A 217 -6.42 8.50 -3.32
N GLY A 218 -5.59 9.35 -3.93
CA GLY A 218 -4.75 10.34 -3.25
C GLY A 218 -5.24 11.78 -3.47
N GLN A 219 -4.29 12.70 -3.59
CA GLN A 219 -4.56 14.10 -3.88
C GLN A 219 -4.76 14.33 -5.38
N PHE A 220 -5.77 15.11 -5.75
CA PHE A 220 -5.84 15.74 -7.07
C PHE A 220 -5.22 17.15 -7.00
N SER A 221 -4.26 17.45 -7.88
CA SER A 221 -3.64 18.76 -8.01
C SER A 221 -3.92 19.38 -9.39
N SER A 222 -4.59 20.52 -9.41
CA SER A 222 -4.83 21.37 -10.60
C SER A 222 -4.10 22.71 -10.52
N ASN A 223 -3.02 22.77 -9.72
CA ASN A 223 -2.32 24.02 -9.42
C ASN A 223 -1.82 24.73 -10.70
N GLY A 224 -2.06 26.03 -10.81
CA GLY A 224 -1.61 26.84 -11.96
C GLY A 224 -2.26 26.49 -13.31
N GLY A 225 -3.11 25.45 -13.36
CA GLY A 225 -3.80 25.00 -14.56
C GLY A 225 -5.20 25.56 -14.70
N THR A 226 -5.80 25.35 -15.87
CA THR A 226 -7.19 25.70 -16.18
C THR A 226 -7.91 24.44 -16.64
N ILE A 227 -8.99 24.09 -15.94
CA ILE A 227 -9.86 22.97 -16.28
C ILE A 227 -11.27 23.50 -16.45
N ASN A 228 -11.78 23.40 -17.67
CA ASN A 228 -13.14 23.77 -18.01
C ASN A 228 -13.89 22.53 -18.48
N ALA A 229 -15.06 22.24 -17.92
CA ALA A 229 -15.95 21.26 -18.51
C ALA A 229 -17.42 21.57 -18.30
N ASP A 230 -18.29 21.13 -19.21
CA ASP A 230 -19.74 21.24 -19.01
C ASP A 230 -20.17 20.50 -17.73
N THR A 231 -19.61 19.32 -17.48
CA THR A 231 -19.76 18.57 -16.23
C THR A 231 -18.40 18.18 -15.65
N LEU A 232 -18.16 18.55 -14.38
CA LEU A 232 -16.97 18.18 -13.60
C LEU A 232 -17.33 17.15 -12.53
N GLN A 233 -16.70 15.98 -12.60
CA GLN A 233 -16.80 14.94 -11.56
C GLN A 233 -15.41 14.66 -10.99
N ILE A 234 -15.21 14.95 -9.70
CA ILE A 234 -13.94 14.76 -9.02
C ILE A 234 -14.14 13.83 -7.84
N SER A 235 -13.39 12.73 -7.81
CA SER A 235 -13.29 11.81 -6.67
C SER A 235 -11.84 11.70 -6.25
N ALA A 236 -11.52 12.20 -5.05
CA ALA A 236 -10.16 12.24 -4.52
C ALA A 236 -10.18 12.20 -2.98
N GLN A 237 -9.02 11.95 -2.35
CA GLN A 237 -8.86 12.13 -0.90
C GLN A 237 -8.79 13.62 -0.55
N SER A 238 -8.12 14.44 -1.36
CA SER A 238 -7.98 15.88 -1.17
C SER A 238 -7.81 16.60 -2.51
N LEU A 239 -8.06 17.90 -2.54
CA LEU A 239 -7.90 18.75 -3.72
C LEU A 239 -6.96 19.92 -3.46
N SER A 240 -6.01 20.16 -4.37
CA SER A 240 -5.19 21.37 -4.43
C SER A 240 -5.43 22.08 -5.75
N ASN A 241 -6.03 23.27 -5.70
CA ASN A 241 -6.30 24.16 -6.83
C ASN A 241 -5.63 25.52 -6.65
N ARG A 242 -4.38 25.53 -6.19
CA ARG A 242 -3.65 26.77 -5.90
C ARG A 242 -3.30 27.50 -7.18
N LYS A 243 -3.65 28.78 -7.30
CA LYS A 243 -3.45 29.60 -8.52
C LYS A 243 -4.05 28.95 -9.78
N GLY A 244 -4.93 27.96 -9.63
CA GLY A 244 -5.59 27.25 -10.71
C GLY A 244 -7.04 27.67 -10.86
N SER A 245 -7.69 27.16 -11.90
CA SER A 245 -9.09 27.43 -12.19
C SER A 245 -9.83 26.14 -12.54
N LEU A 246 -10.84 25.78 -11.75
CA LEU A 246 -11.78 24.70 -12.04
C LEU A 246 -13.16 25.32 -12.31
N ILE A 247 -13.65 25.16 -13.54
CA ILE A 247 -14.89 25.81 -13.99
C ILE A 247 -15.84 24.76 -14.57
N GLN A 248 -16.99 24.58 -13.92
CA GLN A 248 -18.11 23.84 -14.50
C GLN A 248 -18.97 24.80 -15.34
N THR A 249 -18.94 24.63 -16.66
CA THR A 249 -19.65 25.50 -17.60
C THR A 249 -21.10 25.09 -17.81
N GLY A 250 -21.50 23.89 -17.40
CA GLY A 250 -22.90 23.43 -17.44
C GLY A 250 -23.74 24.02 -16.32
N THR A 251 -25.05 24.01 -16.52
CA THR A 251 -26.04 24.57 -15.58
C THR A 251 -26.31 23.68 -14.36
N GLY A 252 -25.77 22.45 -14.35
CA GLY A 252 -25.84 21.55 -13.22
C GLY A 252 -25.06 22.06 -12.01
N ASP A 253 -25.41 21.56 -10.83
CA ASP A 253 -24.68 21.90 -9.61
C ASP A 253 -23.28 21.29 -9.62
N PHE A 254 -22.27 22.07 -9.20
CA PHE A 254 -20.93 21.57 -8.98
C PHE A 254 -20.80 21.13 -7.51
N SER A 255 -20.82 19.82 -7.28
CA SER A 255 -20.74 19.23 -5.95
C SER A 255 -19.39 18.54 -5.77
N LEU A 256 -18.62 18.98 -4.78
CA LEU A 256 -17.35 18.37 -4.40
C LEU A 256 -17.47 17.83 -2.97
N SER A 257 -17.51 16.51 -2.81
CA SER A 257 -17.47 15.83 -1.52
C SER A 257 -16.16 15.05 -1.41
N LEU A 258 -15.30 15.43 -0.48
CA LEU A 258 -13.96 14.87 -0.30
C LEU A 258 -13.72 14.53 1.17
N PRO A 259 -13.11 13.37 1.51
CA PRO A 259 -12.82 13.01 2.89
C PRO A 259 -11.80 13.93 3.57
N GLY A 260 -10.90 14.52 2.80
CA GLY A 260 -9.79 15.35 3.27
C GLY A 260 -10.00 16.84 3.04
N SER A 261 -8.92 17.56 2.76
CA SER A 261 -8.92 19.02 2.63
C SER A 261 -9.05 19.51 1.19
N VAL A 262 -9.50 20.76 1.07
CA VAL A 262 -9.48 21.54 -0.18
C VAL A 262 -8.59 22.77 0.02
N ASP A 263 -7.52 22.87 -0.75
CA ASP A 263 -6.65 24.06 -0.84
C ASP A 263 -6.95 24.81 -2.15
N ASN A 264 -7.70 25.90 -2.06
CA ASN A 264 -8.05 26.78 -3.17
C ASN A 264 -7.34 28.16 -3.05
N ARG A 265 -6.17 28.22 -2.43
CA ARG A 265 -5.47 29.50 -2.24
C ARG A 265 -5.10 30.14 -3.57
N GLU A 266 -5.45 31.42 -3.72
CA GLU A 266 -5.25 32.17 -4.96
C GLU A 266 -5.91 31.52 -6.19
N GLY A 267 -6.80 30.53 -6.01
CA GLY A 267 -7.46 29.77 -7.07
C GLY A 267 -8.92 30.16 -7.29
N LEU A 268 -9.55 29.54 -8.29
CA LEU A 268 -10.96 29.71 -8.63
C LEU A 268 -11.65 28.34 -8.72
N LEU A 269 -12.75 28.20 -7.99
CA LEU A 269 -13.76 27.16 -8.20
C LEU A 269 -15.04 27.87 -8.67
N ALA A 270 -15.50 27.61 -9.88
CA ALA A 270 -16.68 28.26 -10.43
C ALA A 270 -17.65 27.26 -11.08
N ALA A 271 -18.94 27.56 -11.01
CA ALA A 271 -19.96 26.83 -11.74
C ALA A 271 -21.09 27.76 -12.20
N ASN A 272 -21.76 27.41 -13.30
CA ASN A 272 -23.00 28.05 -13.73
C ASN A 272 -24.24 27.51 -12.97
N GLY A 273 -24.09 26.45 -12.19
CA GLY A 273 -25.08 25.99 -11.21
C GLY A 273 -24.67 26.34 -9.77
N ALA A 274 -25.34 25.76 -8.77
CA ALA A 274 -24.93 25.93 -7.39
C ALA A 274 -23.59 25.23 -7.13
N VAL A 275 -22.74 25.82 -6.28
CA VAL A 275 -21.51 25.16 -5.81
C VAL A 275 -21.73 24.62 -4.40
N ARG A 276 -21.52 23.31 -4.21
CA ARG A 276 -21.55 22.65 -2.91
C ARG A 276 -20.18 22.02 -2.61
N LEU A 277 -19.60 22.39 -1.48
CA LEU A 277 -18.31 21.87 -1.02
C LEU A 277 -18.50 21.20 0.34
N ASP A 278 -18.24 19.90 0.40
CA ASP A 278 -18.22 19.10 1.63
C ASP A 278 -16.82 18.49 1.78
N ALA A 279 -16.05 19.01 2.73
CA ALA A 279 -14.67 18.62 2.96
C ALA A 279 -14.32 18.79 4.44
N LEU A 280 -13.31 18.05 4.92
CA LEU A 280 -12.85 18.15 6.30
C LEU A 280 -12.32 19.56 6.63
N SER A 281 -11.70 20.23 5.66
CA SER A 281 -11.27 21.63 5.78
C SER A 281 -11.16 22.29 4.41
N LEU A 282 -11.33 23.62 4.39
CA LEU A 282 -11.20 24.45 3.20
C LEU A 282 -10.26 25.64 3.49
N ASP A 283 -9.13 25.70 2.78
CA ASP A 283 -8.28 26.90 2.72
C ASP A 283 -8.53 27.65 1.41
N ASN A 284 -9.30 28.73 1.50
CA ASN A 284 -9.65 29.59 0.36
C ASN A 284 -9.00 30.98 0.46
N ARG A 285 -7.83 31.11 1.11
CA ARG A 285 -7.18 32.43 1.25
C ARG A 285 -6.83 33.02 -0.12
N LYS A 286 -7.35 34.22 -0.39
CA LYS A 286 -7.22 34.92 -1.69
C LYS A 286 -7.80 34.12 -2.88
N GLY A 287 -8.51 33.03 -2.64
CA GLY A 287 -9.21 32.26 -3.66
C GLY A 287 -10.67 32.68 -3.80
N LYS A 288 -11.35 32.12 -4.79
CA LYS A 288 -12.77 32.38 -5.10
C LYS A 288 -13.52 31.07 -5.26
N VAL A 289 -14.73 31.02 -4.70
CA VAL A 289 -15.74 29.99 -4.94
C VAL A 289 -16.99 30.71 -5.41
N GLN A 290 -17.42 30.46 -6.65
CA GLN A 290 -18.46 31.24 -7.32
C GLN A 290 -19.52 30.34 -7.96
N ALA A 291 -20.78 30.67 -7.74
CA ALA A 291 -21.92 30.11 -8.44
C ALA A 291 -22.58 31.23 -9.26
N GLU A 292 -22.70 31.04 -10.57
CA GLU A 292 -23.47 31.94 -11.43
C GLU A 292 -24.87 31.39 -11.60
N GLN A 293 -25.80 31.74 -10.69
CA GLN A 293 -27.22 31.48 -10.96
C GLN A 293 -27.62 32.28 -12.20
N SER A 294 -27.69 31.64 -13.36
CA SER A 294 -28.25 32.27 -14.56
C SER A 294 -29.68 32.72 -14.22
N PRO A 295 -30.00 34.02 -14.20
CA PRO A 295 -31.38 34.44 -14.19
C PRO A 295 -31.94 34.11 -15.57
N SER A 296 -32.87 33.17 -15.64
CA SER A 296 -33.63 32.95 -16.87
C SER A 296 -34.38 34.24 -17.21
N LEU A 297 -33.90 34.97 -18.22
CA LEU A 297 -34.68 36.03 -18.86
C LEU A 297 -35.86 35.36 -19.58
N GLN A 298 -37.01 35.27 -18.90
CA GLN A 298 -38.28 35.06 -19.57
C GLN A 298 -38.58 36.32 -20.39
N LYS A 299 -38.37 36.23 -21.71
CA LYS A 299 -38.89 37.24 -22.64
C LYS A 299 -40.36 36.95 -22.85
N SER A 300 -41.20 37.90 -22.42
CA SER A 300 -42.64 37.96 -22.67
C SER A 300 -42.97 38.06 -24.16
#